data_AF-A0A106QCF9-F1
#
_entry.id   AF-A0A106QCF9-F1
#
_cell.length_a   1.000
_cell.length_b   1.000
_cell.length_c   1.000
_cell.angle_alpha   90.00
_cell.angle_beta   90.00
_cell.angle_gamma   90.00
#
_symmetry.space_group_name_H-M   'P 1'
#
loop_
_entity.id
_entity.type
_entity.pdbx_description
1 polymer ?
#
loop_
_entity_poly.entity_id
_entity_poly.type
_entity_poly.pdbx_seq_one_letter_code
_entity_poly.pdbx_strand_id
1 'polypeptide(L)'
;MSRFRATFDALFNWKQNPASVFVFVVPLALVGFGCMGAVAYLKWKMTGDLVYTGIFLAGICLLGLALLPAYRIHRRLTAAR
;
A
#
# COMPACT_ATOMS: atom_id res chain seq x y z
N MET A 1 10.18 -8.45 31.52
CA MET A 1 9.19 -9.10 30.61
C MET A 1 8.24 -8.11 29.91
N SER A 2 8.53 -6.80 29.89
CA SER A 2 7.51 -5.76 29.66
C SER A 2 7.51 -5.06 28.29
N ARG A 3 8.63 -5.01 27.55
CA ARG A 3 8.68 -4.26 26.27
C ARG A 3 8.21 -5.07 25.05
N PHE A 4 8.52 -6.36 25.00
CA PHE A 4 8.13 -7.23 23.89
C PHE A 4 6.61 -7.43 23.81
N ARG A 5 5.94 -7.65 24.94
CA ARG A 5 4.47 -7.75 25.01
C ARG A 5 3.80 -6.45 24.57
N ALA A 6 4.25 -5.31 25.08
CA ALA A 6 3.70 -4.01 24.69
C ALA A 6 3.87 -3.72 23.18
N THR A 7 4.98 -4.16 22.59
CA THR A 7 5.23 -4.01 21.14
C THR A 7 4.34 -4.94 20.32
N PHE A 8 4.16 -6.19 20.77
CA PHE A 8 3.25 -7.15 20.13
C PHE A 8 1.79 -6.72 20.22
N ASP A 9 1.36 -6.24 21.39
CA ASP A 9 0.02 -5.71 21.57
C ASP A 9 -0.18 -4.46 20.71
N ALA A 10 0.81 -3.56 20.60
CA ALA A 10 0.71 -2.41 19.70
C ALA A 10 0.57 -2.82 18.22
N LEU A 11 1.25 -3.89 17.78
CA LEU A 11 1.24 -4.37 16.39
C LEU A 11 0.00 -5.19 16.02
N PHE A 12 -0.53 -6.00 16.93
CA PHE A 12 -1.62 -6.94 16.64
C PHE A 12 -2.97 -6.58 17.30
N ASN A 13 -2.99 -5.64 18.26
CA ASN A 13 -4.24 -5.16 18.87
C ASN A 13 -4.82 -3.98 18.08
N TRP A 14 -5.34 -4.29 16.89
CA TRP A 14 -5.88 -3.31 15.96
C TRP A 14 -7.10 -2.56 16.50
N LYS A 15 -7.76 -3.10 17.53
CA LYS A 15 -8.86 -2.44 18.22
C LYS A 15 -8.41 -1.23 19.04
N GLN A 16 -7.21 -1.29 19.63
CA GLN A 16 -6.62 -0.16 20.38
C GLN A 16 -5.74 0.74 19.50
N ASN A 17 -5.02 0.15 18.54
CA ASN A 17 -4.18 0.88 17.59
C ASN A 17 -4.59 0.53 16.15
N PRO A 18 -5.64 1.15 15.59
CA PRO A 18 -6.08 0.84 14.23
C PRO A 18 -5.02 1.14 13.16
N ALA A 19 -4.06 2.03 13.47
CA ALA A 19 -2.96 2.36 12.57
C ALA A 19 -1.94 1.21 12.38
N SER A 20 -1.85 0.25 13.30
CA SER A 20 -0.86 -0.84 13.19
C SER A 20 -1.14 -1.81 12.06
N VAL A 21 -2.39 -1.87 11.57
CA VAL A 21 -2.78 -2.61 10.35
C VAL A 21 -1.91 -2.18 9.16
N PHE A 22 -1.64 -0.88 9.03
CA PHE A 22 -0.89 -0.34 7.88
C PHE A 22 0.59 -0.73 7.89
N VAL A 23 1.13 -1.14 9.04
CA VAL A 23 2.50 -1.67 9.14
C VAL A 23 2.66 -2.95 8.32
N PHE A 24 1.59 -3.76 8.20
CA PHE A 24 1.59 -4.98 7.42
C PHE A 24 1.00 -4.79 6.02
N VAL A 25 -0.09 -4.01 5.92
CA VAL A 25 -0.80 -3.83 4.65
C VAL A 25 0.05 -3.06 3.62
N VAL A 26 0.81 -2.05 4.04
CA VAL A 26 1.62 -1.26 3.09
C VAL A 26 2.74 -2.10 2.45
N PRO A 27 3.59 -2.83 3.21
CA PRO A 27 4.58 -3.73 2.62
C PRO A 27 3.94 -4.79 1.73
N LEU A 28 2.82 -5.39 2.16
CA LEU A 28 2.13 -6.42 1.38
C LEU A 28 1.60 -5.86 0.05
N ALA A 29 1.03 -4.65 0.07
CA ALA A 29 0.59 -3.96 -1.14
C ALA A 29 1.76 -3.69 -2.08
N LEU A 30 2.90 -3.22 -1.58
CA LEU A 30 4.10 -3.00 -2.38
C LEU A 30 4.61 -4.29 -3.06
N VAL A 31 4.63 -5.41 -2.33
CA VAL A 31 4.96 -6.72 -2.91
C VAL A 31 3.96 -7.09 -4.00
N GLY A 32 2.65 -6.94 -3.74
CA GLY A 32 1.60 -7.22 -4.73
C GLY A 32 1.74 -6.39 -6.01
N PHE A 33 1.94 -5.08 -5.89
CA PHE A 33 2.19 -4.21 -7.04
C PHE A 33 3.50 -4.56 -7.76
N GLY A 34 4.56 -4.91 -7.03
CA GLY A 34 5.81 -5.39 -7.61
C GLY A 34 5.62 -6.65 -8.46
N CYS A 35 4.91 -7.65 -7.93
CA CYS A 35 4.59 -8.88 -8.66
C CYS A 35 3.73 -8.60 -9.90
N MET A 36 2.70 -7.77 -9.79
CA MET A 36 1.87 -7.39 -10.95
C MET A 36 2.67 -6.67 -12.03
N GLY A 37 3.58 -5.77 -11.63
CA GLY A 37 4.49 -5.08 -12.55
C GLY A 37 5.42 -6.05 -13.28
N ALA A 38 5.97 -7.05 -12.56
CA ALA A 38 6.80 -8.08 -13.16
C ALA A 38 6.03 -8.92 -14.19
N VAL A 39 4.78 -9.31 -13.87
CA VAL A 39 3.91 -10.04 -14.79
C VAL A 39 3.58 -9.20 -16.03
N ALA A 40 3.24 -7.93 -15.86
CA ALA A 40 2.98 -7.02 -16.97
C ALA A 40 4.20 -6.88 -17.89
N TYR A 41 5.40 -6.73 -17.31
CA TYR A 41 6.65 -6.68 -18.07
C TYR A 41 6.92 -7.98 -18.83
N LEU A 42 6.75 -9.13 -18.20
CA LEU A 42 6.93 -10.43 -18.85
C LEU A 42 5.94 -10.62 -20.00
N LYS A 43 4.66 -10.27 -19.81
CA LYS A 43 3.64 -10.33 -20.88
C LYS A 43 3.96 -9.40 -22.03
N TRP A 44 4.43 -8.19 -21.75
CA TRP A 44 4.87 -7.28 -22.80
C TRP A 44 6.07 -7.86 -23.57
N LYS A 45 7.07 -8.41 -22.89
CA LYS A 45 8.27 -8.98 -23.54
C LYS A 45 8.00 -10.27 -24.31
N MET A 46 7.15 -11.16 -23.80
CA MET A 46 6.90 -12.48 -24.40
C MET A 46 5.88 -12.44 -25.53
N THR A 47 4.85 -11.60 -25.41
CA THR A 47 3.70 -11.59 -26.32
C THR A 47 3.56 -10.28 -27.08
N GLY A 48 4.30 -9.22 -26.72
CA GLY A 48 4.12 -7.88 -27.29
C GLY A 48 2.84 -7.18 -26.82
N ASP A 49 2.02 -7.85 -26.00
CA ASP A 49 0.72 -7.36 -25.55
C ASP A 49 0.88 -6.32 -24.44
N LEU A 50 0.39 -5.11 -24.72
CA LEU A 50 0.42 -3.96 -23.82
C LEU A 50 -0.79 -3.88 -22.88
N VAL A 51 -1.81 -4.73 -23.06
CA VAL A 51 -3.03 -4.71 -22.24
C VAL A 51 -2.69 -4.86 -20.76
N TYR A 52 -1.81 -5.78 -20.42
CA TYR A 52 -1.39 -6.00 -19.01
C TYR A 52 -0.65 -4.79 -18.43
N THR A 53 0.17 -4.11 -19.24
CA THR A 53 0.82 -2.85 -18.84
C THR A 53 -0.22 -1.75 -18.64
N GLY A 54 -1.24 -1.67 -19.50
CA GLY A 54 -2.36 -0.74 -19.37
C GLY A 54 -3.16 -0.97 -18.08
N ILE A 55 -3.49 -2.23 -17.77
CA ILE A 55 -4.17 -2.61 -16.53
C ILE A 55 -3.33 -2.22 -15.31
N PHE A 56 -2.03 -2.50 -15.34
CA PHE A 56 -1.13 -2.15 -14.26
C PHE A 56 -1.06 -0.63 -14.03
N LEU A 57 -0.94 0.17 -15.09
CA LEU A 57 -0.94 1.63 -15.01
C LEU A 57 -2.27 2.18 -14.49
N ALA A 58 -3.40 1.64 -14.94
CA ALA A 58 -4.71 2.00 -14.42
C ALA A 58 -4.82 1.70 -12.92
N GLY A 59 -4.29 0.56 -12.47
CA GLY A 59 -4.19 0.20 -11.06
C GLY A 59 -3.37 1.19 -10.23
N ILE A 60 -2.22 1.64 -10.74
CA ILE A 60 -1.41 2.69 -10.08
C ILE A 60 -2.17 4.02 -10.00
N CYS A 61 -2.88 4.41 -11.06
CA CYS A 61 -3.68 5.64 -11.06
C CYS A 61 -4.80 5.58 -10.02
N LEU A 62 -5.51 4.44 -9.94
CA LEU A 62 -6.55 4.22 -8.94
C LEU A 62 -5.98 4.22 -7.51
N LEU A 63 -4.79 3.65 -7.31
CA LEU A 63 -4.10 3.71 -6.01
C LEU A 63 -3.80 5.16 -5.63
N GLY A 64 -3.30 5.97 -6.55
CA GLY A 64 -3.05 7.40 -6.31
C GLY A 64 -4.33 8.17 -5.95
N LEU A 65 -5.44 7.90 -6.65
CA LEU A 65 -6.75 8.47 -6.34
C LEU A 65 -7.27 8.02 -4.96
N ALA A 66 -7.08 6.75 -4.60
CA ALA A 66 -7.48 6.20 -3.31
C ALA A 66 -6.69 6.80 -2.13
N LEU A 67 -5.41 7.16 -2.34
CA LEU A 67 -4.55 7.79 -1.33
C LEU A 67 -4.79 9.30 -1.18
N LEU A 68 -5.47 9.92 -2.13
CA LEU A 68 -5.69 11.38 -2.19
C LEU A 68 -6.45 11.94 -0.96
N PRO A 69 -7.51 11.30 -0.43
CA PRO A 69 -8.18 11.72 0.80
C PRO A 69 -7.24 11.65 2.02
N ALA A 70 -6.47 10.57 2.14
CA ALA A 70 -5.51 10.38 3.22
C ALA A 70 -4.43 11.47 3.19
N TYR A 71 -3.91 11.80 2.01
CA TYR A 71 -2.97 12.91 1.82
C TYR A 71 -3.58 14.26 2.23
N ARG A 72 -4.83 14.55 1.81
CA ARG A 72 -5.52 15.80 2.18
C ARG A 72 -5.72 15.92 3.69
N ILE A 73 -6.11 14.83 4.36
CA ILE A 73 -6.29 14.82 5.82
C ILE A 73 -4.95 15.05 6.51
N HIS A 74 -3.90 14.34 6.10
CA HIS A 74 -2.57 14.50 6.66
C HIS A 74 -2.06 15.95 6.51
N ARG A 75 -2.19 16.53 5.32
CA ARG A 75 -1.78 17.91 5.05
C ARG A 75 -2.53 18.92 5.95
N ARG A 76 -3.83 18.72 6.20
CA ARG A 76 -4.63 19.58 7.09
C ARG A 76 -4.18 19.46 8.55
N LEU A 77 -3.89 18.26 9.02
CA LEU A 77 -3.41 18.04 10.39
C LEU A 77 -2.02 18.65 10.61
N THR A 78 -1.14 18.59 9.62
CA THR A 78 0.20 19.19 9.70
C THR A 78 0.16 20.72 9.58
N ALA A 79 -0.77 21.28 8.80
CA ALA A 79 -0.92 22.74 8.68
C ALA A 79 -1.62 23.41 9.87
N ALA A 80 -2.34 22.64 10.68
CA ALA A 80 -3.02 23.12 11.90
C ALA A 80 -2.15 23.02 13.16
N ARG A 81 -0.90 22.58 13.03
CA ARG A 81 0.07 22.36 14.11
C ARG A 81 1.20 23.36 14.00
#